data_AF-A0A7J6T6E6-F1
#
_entry.id   AF-A0A7J6T6E6-F1
#
_cell.length_a   1.000
_cell.length_b   1.000
_cell.length_c   1.000
_cell.angle_alpha   90.00
_cell.angle_beta   90.00
_cell.angle_gamma   90.00
#
_symmetry.space_group_name_H-M   'P 1'
#
loop_
_entity.id
_entity.type
_entity.pdbx_description
1 polymer ?
#
loop_
_entity_poly.entity_id
_entity_poly.type
_entity_poly.pdbx_seq_one_letter_code
_entity_poly.pdbx_strand_id
1 'polypeptide(L)'
;MAIVSGRLVGARSAFLRSLTTARQQLQRKPMSRQAEVSQRIAKCRSLEEVEGFLRRPDMPLESFDLITTCTALHRLARYSSTSQNLLQRTVDRMTDLLTERASSVHPRVVSNALWSSARLWCHTDCHHLVRALVTVISSLPSLEAFEPLHIANCLWACGSLYEYLSDAPTKRSVLAAASPLVDCLMSRRPSVGFTEQNISNIIWGLGVMEVLQPSGLLLLHLSTLAEAHLNHHAAATQSQANAVWGLAKLLQAVEDGGALSDIEKQQVRRVIQNVSFRSVTRWSSSPGVSARPEELGMVVWALAVALGGVTDASRETLTQLSSVIRSNAASIAALRGSDRLVSNILWSFGTLRYWDDNLQHFLDTVSPVLSSPLQSSARNACASVWALAVLDLPLPSGLLEAAVDRCLAGDPEP
;
A
#
# COMPACT_ATOMS: atom_id res chain seq x y z
N MET A 1 -5.98 -49.25 44.92
CA MET A 1 -7.22 -48.54 44.51
C MET A 1 -7.01 -47.30 43.62
N ALA A 2 -5.83 -46.67 43.57
CA ALA A 2 -5.62 -45.44 42.77
C ALA A 2 -5.50 -45.64 41.23
N ILE A 3 -5.09 -46.82 40.76
CA ILE A 3 -4.81 -47.07 39.33
C ILE A 3 -6.10 -47.30 38.49
N VAL A 4 -7.18 -47.77 39.12
CA VAL A 4 -8.46 -48.02 38.44
C VAL A 4 -9.23 -46.70 38.20
N SER A 5 -9.02 -45.68 39.06
CA SER A 5 -9.67 -44.36 38.94
C SER A 5 -9.18 -43.57 37.72
N GLY A 6 -7.88 -43.62 37.40
CA GLY A 6 -7.30 -42.89 36.27
C GLY A 6 -7.78 -43.35 34.88
N ARG A 7 -8.01 -44.66 34.70
CA ARG A 7 -8.50 -45.21 33.41
C ARG A 7 -9.95 -44.84 33.11
N LEU A 8 -10.80 -44.75 34.15
CA LEU A 8 -12.20 -44.34 34.03
C LEU A 8 -12.35 -42.84 33.69
N VAL A 9 -11.49 -41.99 34.24
CA VAL A 9 -11.48 -40.54 33.94
C VAL A 9 -11.03 -40.26 32.49
N GLY A 10 -10.02 -40.99 32.01
CA GLY A 10 -9.55 -40.88 30.61
C GLY A 10 -10.60 -41.29 29.57
N ALA A 11 -11.27 -42.42 29.80
CA ALA A 11 -12.32 -42.92 28.90
C ALA A 11 -13.53 -41.97 28.83
N ARG A 12 -13.93 -41.39 29.97
CA ARG A 12 -15.05 -40.43 30.05
C ARG A 12 -14.71 -39.11 29.34
N SER A 13 -13.46 -38.64 29.43
CA SER A 13 -12.99 -37.45 28.70
C SER A 13 -12.91 -37.67 27.19
N ALA A 14 -12.48 -38.85 26.74
CA ALA A 14 -12.48 -39.21 25.32
C ALA A 14 -13.90 -39.31 24.75
N PHE A 15 -14.82 -39.92 25.50
CA PHE A 15 -16.23 -40.04 25.13
C PHE A 15 -16.94 -38.68 25.03
N LEU A 16 -16.70 -37.77 25.98
CA LEU A 16 -17.26 -36.42 25.95
C LEU A 16 -16.71 -35.58 24.78
N ARG A 17 -15.42 -35.70 24.44
CA ARG A 17 -14.84 -35.04 23.26
C ARG A 17 -15.45 -35.58 21.95
N SER A 18 -15.65 -36.89 21.87
CA SER A 18 -16.31 -37.55 20.73
C SER A 18 -17.76 -37.06 20.56
N LEU A 19 -18.54 -37.00 21.65
CA LEU A 19 -19.90 -36.46 21.63
C LEU A 19 -19.96 -34.97 21.27
N THR A 20 -18.99 -34.17 21.72
CA THR A 20 -18.93 -32.73 21.38
C THR A 20 -18.62 -32.55 19.89
N THR A 21 -17.75 -33.37 19.34
CA THR A 21 -17.39 -33.37 17.91
C THR A 21 -18.57 -33.85 17.05
N ALA A 22 -19.24 -34.92 17.47
CA ALA A 22 -20.44 -35.44 16.81
C ALA A 22 -21.60 -34.43 16.85
N ARG A 23 -21.79 -33.72 17.96
CA ARG A 23 -22.80 -32.66 18.09
C ARG A 23 -22.47 -31.44 17.23
N GLN A 24 -21.19 -31.06 17.13
CA GLN A 24 -20.74 -30.02 16.20
C GLN A 24 -20.91 -30.44 14.73
N GLN A 25 -20.71 -31.71 14.40
CA GLN A 25 -20.97 -32.24 13.05
C GLN A 25 -22.47 -32.30 12.72
N LEU A 26 -23.31 -32.69 13.67
CA LEU A 26 -24.77 -32.72 13.53
C LEU A 26 -25.42 -31.33 13.47
N GLN A 27 -24.75 -30.29 13.97
CA GLN A 27 -25.22 -28.90 13.92
C GLN A 27 -24.75 -28.11 12.69
N ARG A 28 -23.91 -28.70 11.82
CA ARG A 28 -23.52 -28.04 10.57
C ARG A 28 -24.69 -28.06 9.60
N LYS A 29 -25.40 -26.93 9.49
CA LYS A 29 -26.34 -26.69 8.38
C LYS A 29 -25.65 -27.04 7.06
N PRO A 30 -26.31 -27.77 6.14
CA PRO A 30 -25.75 -28.03 4.83
C PRO A 30 -25.40 -26.69 4.17
N MET A 31 -24.16 -26.58 3.69
CA MET A 31 -23.72 -25.39 2.95
C MET A 31 -24.57 -25.25 1.70
N SER A 32 -24.93 -24.01 1.36
CA SER A 32 -25.58 -23.75 0.08
C SER A 32 -24.62 -24.13 -1.06
N ARG A 33 -25.18 -24.47 -2.22
CA ARG A 33 -24.38 -24.79 -3.43
C ARG A 33 -23.40 -23.64 -3.75
N GLN A 34 -23.82 -22.38 -3.65
CA GLN A 34 -22.94 -21.22 -3.87
C GLN A 34 -21.79 -21.14 -2.85
N ALA A 35 -22.05 -21.43 -1.58
CA ALA A 35 -21.00 -21.43 -0.56
C ALA A 35 -19.93 -22.52 -0.81
N GLU A 36 -20.34 -23.70 -1.28
CA GLU A 36 -19.41 -24.76 -1.69
C GLU A 36 -18.55 -24.31 -2.88
N VAL A 37 -19.18 -23.68 -3.87
CA VAL A 37 -18.53 -23.18 -5.08
C VAL A 37 -17.49 -22.10 -4.74
N SER A 38 -17.87 -21.09 -3.96
CA SER A 38 -16.93 -20.07 -3.47
C SER A 38 -15.77 -20.70 -2.71
N GLN A 39 -16.02 -21.70 -1.84
CA GLN A 39 -14.97 -22.38 -1.11
C GLN A 39 -14.01 -23.15 -2.03
N ARG A 40 -14.51 -23.76 -3.11
CA ARG A 40 -13.69 -24.46 -4.10
C ARG A 40 -12.82 -23.48 -4.87
N ILE A 41 -13.38 -22.37 -5.37
CA ILE A 41 -12.63 -21.29 -6.03
C ILE A 41 -11.55 -20.73 -5.09
N ALA A 42 -11.88 -20.52 -3.82
CA ALA A 42 -10.93 -20.06 -2.80
C ALA A 42 -9.80 -21.05 -2.50
N LYS A 43 -9.92 -22.32 -2.90
CA LYS A 43 -8.87 -23.33 -2.73
C LYS A 43 -8.00 -23.50 -3.97
N CYS A 44 -8.37 -22.92 -5.11
CA CYS A 44 -7.54 -22.93 -6.31
C CYS A 44 -6.17 -22.30 -6.02
N ARG A 45 -5.12 -22.98 -6.47
CA ARG A 45 -3.71 -22.66 -6.23
C ARG A 45 -3.00 -22.13 -7.47
N SER A 46 -3.55 -22.38 -8.65
CA SER A 46 -3.03 -21.87 -9.92
C SER A 46 -4.10 -21.13 -10.71
N LEU A 47 -3.66 -20.38 -11.72
CA LEU A 47 -4.56 -19.70 -12.65
C LEU A 47 -5.39 -20.72 -13.44
N GLU A 48 -4.76 -21.80 -13.91
CA GLU A 48 -5.39 -22.86 -14.70
C GLU A 48 -6.52 -23.54 -13.93
N GLU A 49 -6.35 -23.74 -12.62
CA GLU A 49 -7.41 -24.29 -11.76
C GLU A 49 -8.60 -23.32 -11.66
N VAL A 50 -8.35 -22.01 -11.54
CA VAL A 50 -9.41 -21.00 -11.48
C VAL A 50 -10.12 -20.92 -12.83
N GLU A 51 -9.39 -20.77 -13.93
CA GLU A 51 -9.99 -20.68 -15.27
C GLU A 51 -10.74 -21.95 -15.65
N GLY A 52 -10.16 -23.12 -15.36
CA GLY A 52 -10.80 -24.41 -15.58
C GLY A 52 -12.11 -24.54 -14.81
N PHE A 53 -12.17 -24.00 -13.58
CA PHE A 53 -13.40 -23.98 -12.80
C PHE A 53 -14.44 -23.03 -13.40
N LEU A 54 -14.06 -21.82 -13.80
CA LEU A 54 -14.96 -20.80 -14.34
C LEU A 54 -15.50 -21.13 -15.74
N ARG A 55 -14.82 -22.00 -16.49
CA ARG A 55 -15.26 -22.46 -17.83
C ARG A 55 -16.19 -23.69 -17.79
N ARG A 56 -16.55 -24.18 -16.60
CA ARG A 56 -17.38 -25.39 -16.47
C ARG A 56 -18.81 -25.16 -16.99
N PRO A 57 -19.30 -25.98 -17.92
CA PRO A 57 -20.63 -25.81 -18.50
C PRO A 57 -21.75 -26.12 -17.50
N ASP A 58 -21.49 -26.98 -16.50
CA ASP A 58 -22.47 -27.33 -15.46
C ASP A 58 -22.69 -26.22 -14.42
N MET A 59 -21.88 -25.16 -14.50
CA MET A 59 -21.94 -24.03 -13.57
C MET A 59 -21.46 -22.73 -14.24
N PRO A 60 -22.28 -22.14 -15.11
CA PRO A 60 -21.91 -20.93 -15.83
C PRO A 60 -21.70 -19.77 -14.86
N LEU A 61 -20.78 -18.85 -15.20
CA LEU A 61 -20.45 -17.67 -14.41
C LEU A 61 -21.70 -16.81 -14.09
N GLU A 62 -22.65 -16.76 -15.01
CA GLU A 62 -23.92 -16.05 -14.88
C GLU A 62 -24.79 -16.61 -13.73
N SER A 63 -24.56 -17.86 -13.32
CA SER A 63 -25.24 -18.47 -12.18
C SER A 63 -24.60 -18.13 -10.82
N PHE A 64 -23.44 -17.48 -10.83
CA PHE A 64 -22.74 -17.14 -9.59
C PHE A 64 -23.46 -15.99 -8.89
N ASP A 65 -23.52 -16.09 -7.56
CA ASP A 65 -23.94 -14.98 -6.71
C ASP A 65 -22.80 -13.97 -6.50
N LEU A 66 -23.12 -12.91 -5.76
CA LEU A 66 -22.20 -11.80 -5.49
C LEU A 66 -20.91 -12.25 -4.77
N ILE A 67 -21.04 -13.16 -3.79
CA ILE A 67 -19.90 -13.64 -3.00
C ILE A 67 -18.99 -14.52 -3.87
N THR A 68 -19.60 -15.41 -4.65
CA THR A 68 -18.89 -16.35 -5.52
C THR A 68 -18.18 -15.62 -6.65
N THR A 69 -18.86 -14.66 -7.29
CA THR A 69 -18.28 -13.79 -8.33
C THR A 69 -17.12 -12.96 -7.77
N CYS A 70 -17.27 -12.36 -6.60
CA CYS A 70 -16.19 -11.63 -5.93
C CYS A 70 -15.00 -12.54 -5.60
N THR A 71 -15.25 -13.77 -5.16
CA THR A 71 -14.19 -14.75 -4.87
C THR A 71 -13.43 -15.13 -6.15
N ALA A 72 -14.13 -15.33 -7.26
CA ALA A 72 -13.54 -15.58 -8.57
C ALA A 72 -12.68 -14.40 -9.03
N LEU A 73 -13.23 -13.18 -9.02
CA LEU A 73 -12.52 -11.96 -9.38
C LEU A 73 -11.25 -11.77 -8.53
N HIS A 74 -11.35 -12.01 -7.23
CA HIS A 74 -10.22 -11.93 -6.32
C HIS A 74 -9.11 -12.94 -6.63
N ARG A 75 -9.50 -14.16 -7.05
CA ARG A 75 -8.51 -15.16 -7.48
C ARG A 75 -7.85 -14.75 -8.79
N LEU A 76 -8.61 -14.30 -9.78
CA LEU A 76 -8.06 -13.83 -11.05
C LEU A 76 -7.09 -12.64 -10.83
N ALA A 77 -7.45 -11.67 -9.99
CA ALA A 77 -6.60 -10.52 -9.66
C ALA A 77 -5.25 -10.86 -8.99
N ARG A 78 -5.15 -12.06 -8.41
CA ARG A 78 -3.90 -12.54 -7.82
C ARG A 78 -2.91 -13.05 -8.89
N TYR A 79 -3.41 -13.43 -10.07
CA TYR A 79 -2.61 -13.94 -11.17
C TYR A 79 -2.57 -12.89 -12.29
N SER A 80 -1.40 -12.30 -12.53
CA SER A 80 -1.18 -11.20 -13.49
C SER A 80 -1.32 -11.61 -14.97
N SER A 81 -1.61 -12.87 -15.27
CA SER A 81 -1.60 -13.45 -16.62
C SER A 81 -2.92 -14.13 -17.00
N THR A 82 -4.05 -13.57 -16.57
CA THR A 82 -5.39 -14.14 -16.79
C THR A 82 -5.90 -13.93 -18.23
N SER A 83 -6.67 -14.88 -18.77
CA SER A 83 -7.42 -14.71 -20.02
C SER A 83 -8.32 -13.46 -19.98
N GLN A 84 -8.03 -12.49 -20.85
CA GLN A 84 -8.74 -11.20 -20.91
C GLN A 84 -10.26 -11.37 -21.06
N ASN A 85 -10.72 -12.30 -21.88
CA ASN A 85 -12.15 -12.54 -22.08
C ASN A 85 -12.85 -13.03 -20.80
N LEU A 86 -12.24 -13.98 -20.09
CA LEU A 86 -12.82 -14.51 -18.85
C LEU A 86 -12.81 -13.48 -17.73
N LEU A 87 -11.74 -12.68 -17.67
CA LEU A 87 -11.62 -11.57 -16.74
C LEU A 87 -12.72 -10.53 -16.99
N GLN A 88 -12.90 -10.09 -18.24
CA GLN A 88 -13.93 -9.11 -18.59
C GLN A 88 -15.33 -9.62 -18.23
N ARG A 89 -15.67 -10.87 -18.58
CA ARG A 89 -16.97 -11.47 -18.18
C ARG A 89 -17.17 -11.51 -16.66
N THR A 90 -16.11 -11.73 -15.89
CA THR A 90 -16.17 -11.72 -14.42
C THR A 90 -16.38 -10.31 -13.87
N VAL A 91 -15.74 -9.31 -14.49
CA VAL A 91 -15.93 -7.88 -14.17
C VAL A 91 -17.36 -7.43 -14.48
N ASP A 92 -17.88 -7.79 -15.66
CA ASP A 92 -19.24 -7.45 -16.09
C ASP A 92 -20.26 -8.06 -15.12
N ARG A 93 -20.13 -9.36 -14.84
CA ARG A 93 -21.02 -10.05 -13.89
C ARG A 93 -20.98 -9.44 -12.49
N MET A 94 -19.79 -9.06 -12.01
CA MET A 94 -19.65 -8.39 -10.73
C MET A 94 -20.35 -7.03 -10.72
N THR A 95 -20.25 -6.28 -11.82
CA THR A 95 -20.87 -4.96 -11.99
C THR A 95 -22.39 -5.07 -11.97
N ASP A 96 -22.97 -6.02 -12.69
CA ASP A 96 -24.42 -6.28 -12.68
C ASP A 96 -24.93 -6.57 -11.27
N LEU A 97 -24.28 -7.51 -10.58
CA LEU A 97 -24.67 -7.94 -9.23
C LEU A 97 -24.55 -6.83 -8.17
N LEU A 98 -23.57 -5.94 -8.31
CA LEU A 98 -23.43 -4.77 -7.43
C LEU A 98 -24.52 -3.73 -7.70
N THR A 99 -24.86 -3.51 -8.97
CA THR A 99 -25.91 -2.57 -9.38
C THR A 99 -27.28 -3.03 -8.88
N GLU A 100 -27.57 -4.34 -8.94
CA GLU A 100 -28.82 -4.93 -8.44
C GLU A 100 -28.96 -4.87 -6.91
N ARG A 101 -27.85 -4.81 -6.16
CA ARG A 101 -27.85 -5.04 -4.69
C ARG A 101 -27.12 -3.95 -3.89
N ALA A 102 -26.98 -2.75 -4.44
CA ALA A 102 -26.10 -1.70 -3.91
C ALA A 102 -26.27 -1.42 -2.40
N SER A 103 -27.50 -1.41 -1.90
CA SER A 103 -27.82 -1.04 -0.51
C SER A 103 -27.60 -2.13 0.55
N SER A 104 -27.29 -3.37 0.16
CA SER A 104 -27.17 -4.50 1.09
C SER A 104 -25.89 -5.31 0.90
N VAL A 105 -24.84 -4.71 0.33
CA VAL A 105 -23.59 -5.42 0.07
C VAL A 105 -22.76 -5.52 1.35
N HIS A 106 -22.30 -6.75 1.66
CA HIS A 106 -21.42 -6.97 2.80
C HIS A 106 -20.06 -6.28 2.60
N PRO A 107 -19.49 -5.60 3.62
CA PRO A 107 -18.20 -4.88 3.54
C PRO A 107 -17.06 -5.65 2.88
N ARG A 108 -16.89 -6.93 3.27
CA ARG A 108 -15.87 -7.83 2.70
C ARG A 108 -15.95 -7.97 1.17
N VAL A 109 -17.16 -8.01 0.61
CA VAL A 109 -17.36 -8.13 -0.83
C VAL A 109 -16.88 -6.85 -1.51
N VAL A 110 -17.28 -5.69 -0.98
CA VAL A 110 -16.86 -4.36 -1.46
C VAL A 110 -15.34 -4.24 -1.43
N SER A 111 -14.72 -4.52 -0.28
CA SER A 111 -13.27 -4.37 -0.12
C SER A 111 -12.47 -5.30 -1.03
N ASN A 112 -12.92 -6.54 -1.18
CA ASN A 112 -12.23 -7.50 -2.04
C ASN A 112 -12.39 -7.15 -3.51
N ALA A 113 -13.59 -6.76 -3.94
CA ALA A 113 -13.85 -6.36 -5.32
C ALA A 113 -13.08 -5.09 -5.70
N LEU A 114 -13.01 -4.10 -4.81
CA LEU A 114 -12.25 -2.87 -5.05
C LEU A 114 -10.74 -3.16 -5.11
N TRP A 115 -10.21 -3.95 -4.17
CA TRP A 115 -8.82 -4.41 -4.22
C TRP A 115 -8.50 -5.15 -5.51
N SER A 116 -9.39 -6.04 -5.95
CA SER A 116 -9.23 -6.77 -7.21
C SER A 116 -9.26 -5.83 -8.42
N SER A 117 -10.13 -4.83 -8.42
CA SER A 117 -10.22 -3.83 -9.48
C SER A 117 -8.92 -3.04 -9.60
N ALA A 118 -8.37 -2.57 -8.47
CA ALA A 118 -7.09 -1.87 -8.43
C ALA A 118 -5.93 -2.73 -8.96
N ARG A 119 -5.91 -4.03 -8.61
CA ARG A 119 -4.91 -4.99 -9.08
C ARG A 119 -5.00 -5.31 -10.56
N LEU A 120 -6.19 -5.20 -11.14
CA LEU A 120 -6.48 -5.57 -12.53
C LEU A 120 -6.50 -4.35 -13.48
N TRP A 121 -6.32 -3.13 -12.97
CA TRP A 121 -6.48 -1.89 -13.73
C TRP A 121 -5.65 -1.85 -15.02
N CYS A 122 -4.44 -2.42 -15.02
CA CYS A 122 -3.57 -2.48 -16.20
C CYS A 122 -3.87 -3.64 -17.16
N HIS A 123 -4.85 -4.49 -16.85
CA HIS A 123 -5.14 -5.73 -17.58
C HIS A 123 -6.52 -5.76 -18.25
N THR A 124 -7.46 -4.93 -17.79
CA THR A 124 -8.84 -4.91 -18.30
C THR A 124 -9.49 -3.55 -18.03
N ASP A 125 -10.48 -3.17 -18.84
CA ASP A 125 -11.33 -2.03 -18.53
C ASP A 125 -12.25 -2.39 -17.36
N CYS A 126 -11.95 -1.86 -16.18
CA CYS A 126 -12.80 -1.98 -15.00
C CYS A 126 -13.39 -0.63 -14.54
N HIS A 127 -13.47 0.37 -15.43
CA HIS A 127 -14.06 1.68 -15.11
C HIS A 127 -15.51 1.54 -14.61
N HIS A 128 -16.32 0.70 -15.27
CA HIS A 128 -17.70 0.45 -14.89
C HIS A 128 -17.83 -0.20 -13.51
N LEU A 129 -16.97 -1.17 -13.21
CA LEU A 129 -16.93 -1.82 -11.89
C LEU A 129 -16.52 -0.84 -10.79
N VAL A 130 -15.51 0.01 -11.04
CA VAL A 130 -15.09 1.05 -10.08
C VAL A 130 -16.24 2.02 -9.81
N ARG A 131 -16.97 2.48 -10.83
CA ARG A 131 -18.15 3.35 -10.65
C ARG A 131 -19.25 2.67 -9.82
N ALA A 132 -19.53 1.39 -10.08
CA ALA A 132 -20.50 0.63 -9.29
C ALA A 132 -20.06 0.50 -7.82
N LEU A 133 -18.78 0.21 -7.55
CA LEU A 133 -18.24 0.11 -6.20
C LEU A 133 -18.26 1.45 -5.45
N VAL A 134 -17.92 2.56 -6.13
CA VAL A 134 -18.04 3.91 -5.57
C VAL A 134 -19.48 4.20 -5.17
N THR A 135 -20.44 3.84 -6.03
CA THR A 135 -21.88 4.01 -5.76
C THR A 135 -22.31 3.19 -4.55
N VAL A 136 -21.88 1.91 -4.48
CA VAL A 136 -22.18 1.03 -3.35
C VAL A 136 -21.66 1.65 -2.05
N ILE A 137 -20.36 2.00 -1.97
CA ILE A 137 -19.75 2.59 -0.77
C ILE A 137 -20.51 3.85 -0.33
N SER A 138 -20.89 4.71 -1.26
CA SER A 138 -21.61 5.97 -0.99
C SER A 138 -23.07 5.73 -0.56
N SER A 139 -23.66 4.59 -0.90
CA SER A 139 -25.05 4.24 -0.60
C SER A 139 -25.22 3.41 0.67
N LEU A 140 -24.13 2.90 1.26
CA LEU A 140 -24.22 2.06 2.45
C LEU A 140 -24.71 2.92 3.64
N PRO A 141 -25.76 2.49 4.36
CA PRO A 141 -26.37 3.28 5.43
C PRO A 141 -25.45 3.44 6.65
N SER A 142 -24.51 2.50 6.82
CA SER A 142 -23.48 2.55 7.86
C SER A 142 -22.27 1.73 7.44
N LEU A 143 -21.08 2.24 7.74
CA LEU A 143 -19.81 1.54 7.57
C LEU A 143 -19.32 0.88 8.87
N GLU A 144 -20.13 0.84 9.93
CA GLU A 144 -19.76 0.22 11.21
C GLU A 144 -19.35 -1.26 11.06
N ALA A 145 -19.94 -1.96 10.11
CA ALA A 145 -19.62 -3.35 9.80
C ALA A 145 -18.26 -3.54 9.10
N PHE A 146 -17.59 -2.46 8.65
CA PHE A 146 -16.25 -2.55 8.06
C PHE A 146 -15.21 -2.81 9.15
N GLU A 147 -14.78 -4.06 9.28
CA GLU A 147 -13.55 -4.37 10.03
C GLU A 147 -12.32 -3.56 9.52
N PRO A 148 -11.31 -3.31 10.38
CA PRO A 148 -10.06 -2.64 10.03
C PRO A 148 -9.44 -3.03 8.69
N LEU A 149 -9.39 -4.34 8.39
CA LEU A 149 -8.87 -4.85 7.12
C LEU A 149 -9.68 -4.39 5.91
N HIS A 150 -11.02 -4.31 6.03
CA HIS A 150 -11.87 -3.86 4.92
C HIS A 150 -11.59 -2.39 4.58
N ILE A 151 -11.48 -1.52 5.60
CA ILE A 151 -11.14 -0.10 5.43
C ILE A 151 -9.78 0.03 4.75
N ALA A 152 -8.77 -0.69 5.26
CA ALA A 152 -7.43 -0.64 4.71
C ALA A 152 -7.35 -1.11 3.25
N ASN A 153 -8.03 -2.20 2.90
CA ASN A 153 -8.07 -2.70 1.52
C ASN A 153 -8.79 -1.71 0.61
N CYS A 154 -9.89 -1.09 1.06
CA CYS A 154 -10.58 -0.10 0.25
C CYS A 154 -9.72 1.15 0.01
N LEU A 155 -9.13 1.74 1.07
CA LEU A 155 -8.33 2.97 0.94
C LEU A 155 -7.04 2.74 0.15
N TRP A 156 -6.39 1.58 0.31
CA TRP A 156 -5.26 1.21 -0.54
C TRP A 156 -5.69 1.10 -2.01
N ALA A 157 -6.82 0.43 -2.28
CA ALA A 157 -7.32 0.27 -3.64
C ALA A 157 -7.72 1.61 -4.27
N CYS A 158 -8.34 2.51 -3.50
CA CYS A 158 -8.61 3.89 -3.93
C CYS A 158 -7.31 4.61 -4.31
N GLY A 159 -6.27 4.54 -3.46
CA GLY A 159 -4.96 5.14 -3.76
C GLY A 159 -4.33 4.58 -5.04
N SER A 160 -4.29 3.26 -5.19
CA SER A 160 -3.77 2.62 -6.39
C SER A 160 -4.55 3.02 -7.65
N LEU A 161 -5.89 3.03 -7.60
CA LEU A 161 -6.71 3.48 -8.73
C LEU A 161 -6.43 4.95 -9.05
N TYR A 162 -6.36 5.81 -8.04
CA TYR A 162 -6.09 7.24 -8.21
C TYR A 162 -4.75 7.52 -8.90
N GLU A 163 -3.72 6.72 -8.61
CA GLU A 163 -2.40 6.80 -9.23
C GLU A 163 -2.47 6.48 -10.74
N TYR A 164 -3.17 5.42 -11.14
CA TYR A 164 -3.24 4.98 -12.54
C TYR A 164 -4.29 5.68 -13.40
N LEU A 165 -5.28 6.32 -12.78
CA LEU A 165 -6.30 7.06 -13.51
C LEU A 165 -5.70 8.31 -14.17
N SER A 166 -6.03 8.54 -15.44
CA SER A 166 -5.68 9.79 -16.13
C SER A 166 -6.83 10.79 -16.15
N ASP A 167 -8.08 10.31 -16.09
CA ASP A 167 -9.26 11.16 -16.20
C ASP A 167 -9.69 11.74 -14.85
N ALA A 168 -9.84 13.07 -14.82
CA ALA A 168 -10.27 13.79 -13.63
C ALA A 168 -11.65 13.36 -13.06
N PRO A 169 -12.67 13.03 -13.88
CA PRO A 169 -13.98 12.59 -13.36
C PRO A 169 -13.92 11.29 -12.55
N THR A 170 -13.14 10.29 -13.00
CA THR A 170 -13.01 9.02 -12.27
C THR A 170 -12.15 9.20 -11.03
N LYS A 171 -11.07 10.01 -11.08
CA LYS A 171 -10.32 10.40 -9.86
C LYS A 171 -11.23 11.01 -8.79
N ARG A 172 -12.11 11.94 -9.19
CA ARG A 172 -13.08 12.56 -8.28
C ARG A 172 -14.06 11.54 -7.68
N SER A 173 -14.49 10.57 -8.47
CA SER A 173 -15.35 9.47 -7.99
C SER A 173 -14.63 8.60 -6.95
N VAL A 174 -13.35 8.31 -7.15
CA VAL A 174 -12.52 7.55 -6.19
C VAL A 174 -12.36 8.34 -4.88
N LEU A 175 -12.08 9.65 -4.96
CA LEU A 175 -12.01 10.52 -3.78
C LEU A 175 -13.35 10.56 -3.02
N ALA A 176 -14.48 10.65 -3.73
CA ALA A 176 -15.81 10.62 -3.13
C ALA A 176 -16.08 9.32 -2.36
N ALA A 177 -15.63 8.17 -2.86
CA ALA A 177 -15.72 6.90 -2.15
C ALA A 177 -14.76 6.78 -0.95
N ALA A 178 -13.61 7.46 -0.99
CA ALA A 178 -12.68 7.48 0.13
C ALA A 178 -13.25 8.25 1.34
N SER A 179 -14.05 9.29 1.13
CA SER A 179 -14.60 10.14 2.20
C SER A 179 -15.33 9.37 3.30
N PRO A 180 -16.38 8.56 3.02
CA PRO A 180 -17.08 7.84 4.08
C PRO A 180 -16.19 6.78 4.76
N LEU A 181 -15.20 6.22 4.05
CA LEU A 181 -14.21 5.31 4.65
C LEU A 181 -13.31 6.04 5.64
N VAL A 182 -12.95 7.29 5.37
CA VAL A 182 -12.19 8.14 6.30
C VAL A 182 -13.04 8.49 7.52
N ASP A 183 -14.32 8.83 7.35
CA ASP A 183 -15.22 9.05 8.50
C ASP A 183 -15.33 7.79 9.38
N CYS A 184 -15.43 6.62 8.74
CA CYS A 184 -15.41 5.33 9.44
C CYS A 184 -14.08 5.08 10.17
N LEU A 185 -12.95 5.46 9.57
CA LEU A 185 -11.64 5.38 10.23
C LEU A 185 -11.58 6.30 11.45
N MET A 186 -11.98 7.57 11.30
CA MET A 186 -11.90 8.59 12.34
C MET A 186 -12.80 8.29 13.54
N SER A 187 -13.90 7.57 13.34
CA SER A 187 -14.77 7.13 14.44
C SER A 187 -14.18 5.95 15.25
N ARG A 188 -13.08 5.34 14.81
CA ARG A 188 -12.45 4.19 15.49
C ARG A 188 -11.37 4.63 16.48
N ARG A 189 -11.27 3.88 17.58
CA ARG A 189 -10.18 4.05 18.54
C ARG A 189 -8.88 3.46 17.97
N PRO A 190 -7.71 4.11 18.19
CA PRO A 190 -6.42 3.64 17.68
C PRO A 190 -6.03 2.20 18.03
N SER A 191 -6.53 1.66 19.15
CA SER A 191 -6.18 0.35 19.67
C SER A 191 -7.00 -0.83 19.11
N VAL A 192 -7.99 -0.59 18.24
CA VAL A 192 -8.95 -1.64 17.86
C VAL A 192 -8.55 -2.33 16.56
N GLY A 193 -7.99 -3.53 16.67
CA GLY A 193 -7.99 -4.56 15.61
C GLY A 193 -7.21 -4.25 14.32
N PHE A 194 -6.52 -3.11 14.24
CA PHE A 194 -5.61 -2.81 13.14
C PHE A 194 -4.32 -3.61 13.26
N THR A 195 -3.84 -4.12 12.14
CA THR A 195 -2.47 -4.63 12.00
C THR A 195 -1.57 -3.55 11.40
N GLU A 196 -0.25 -3.70 11.52
CA GLU A 196 0.72 -2.81 10.86
C GLU A 196 0.46 -2.64 9.37
N GLN A 197 0.14 -3.73 8.67
CA GLN A 197 -0.19 -3.69 7.24
C GLN A 197 -1.46 -2.90 6.97
N ASN A 198 -2.45 -2.95 7.86
CA ASN A 198 -3.66 -2.16 7.69
C ASN A 198 -3.35 -0.67 7.80
N ILE A 199 -2.59 -0.27 8.83
CA ILE A 199 -2.20 1.13 9.03
C ILE A 199 -1.37 1.65 7.87
N SER A 200 -0.38 0.89 7.42
CA SER A 200 0.47 1.30 6.31
C SER A 200 -0.29 1.44 5.00
N ASN A 201 -1.22 0.53 4.71
CA ASN A 201 -2.09 0.59 3.54
C ASN A 201 -3.02 1.81 3.55
N ILE A 202 -3.60 2.13 4.71
CA ILE A 202 -4.45 3.30 4.91
C ILE A 202 -3.65 4.57 4.65
N ILE A 203 -2.52 4.72 5.35
CA ILE A 203 -1.68 5.92 5.28
C ILE A 203 -1.13 6.12 3.86
N TRP A 204 -0.64 5.05 3.24
CA TRP A 204 -0.14 5.11 1.86
C TRP A 204 -1.25 5.51 0.88
N GLY A 205 -2.42 4.86 0.96
CA GLY A 205 -3.52 5.15 0.05
C GLY A 205 -3.99 6.60 0.15
N LEU A 206 -4.15 7.10 1.38
CA LEU A 206 -4.52 8.51 1.63
C LEU A 206 -3.42 9.48 1.17
N GLY A 207 -2.15 9.12 1.36
CA GLY A 207 -1.00 9.91 0.89
C GLY A 207 -0.91 10.02 -0.63
N VAL A 208 -1.18 8.93 -1.37
CA VAL A 208 -1.25 8.95 -2.85
C VAL A 208 -2.38 9.84 -3.35
N MET A 209 -3.53 9.82 -2.67
CA MET A 209 -4.69 10.63 -3.03
C MET A 209 -4.61 12.07 -2.48
N GLU A 210 -3.64 12.37 -1.63
CA GLU A 210 -3.50 13.63 -0.89
C GLU A 210 -4.80 14.02 -0.15
N VAL A 211 -5.48 13.04 0.45
CA VAL A 211 -6.73 13.26 1.18
C VAL A 211 -6.44 13.84 2.55
N LEU A 212 -6.78 15.12 2.73
CA LEU A 212 -6.54 15.87 3.97
C LEU A 212 -7.76 16.00 4.88
N GLN A 213 -8.94 15.54 4.46
CA GLN A 213 -10.20 15.78 5.19
C GLN A 213 -10.57 14.64 6.15
N PRO A 214 -11.05 14.94 7.37
CA PRO A 214 -11.17 16.27 7.97
C PRO A 214 -9.80 16.88 8.28
N SER A 215 -9.62 18.15 7.85
CA SER A 215 -8.36 18.92 7.89
C SER A 215 -7.51 18.63 9.12
N GLY A 216 -6.20 18.40 8.98
CA GLY A 216 -5.22 18.32 10.07
C GLY A 216 -5.40 17.15 11.08
N LEU A 217 -6.60 17.01 11.65
CA LEU A 217 -7.04 15.96 12.55
C LEU A 217 -6.84 14.57 11.97
N LEU A 218 -7.12 14.36 10.68
CA LEU A 218 -6.84 13.09 10.02
C LEU A 218 -5.34 12.76 10.11
N LEU A 219 -4.47 13.71 9.78
CA LEU A 219 -3.02 13.49 9.80
C LEU A 219 -2.50 13.20 11.21
N LEU A 220 -3.03 13.88 12.23
CA LEU A 220 -2.72 13.59 13.63
C LEU A 220 -3.19 12.19 14.03
N HIS A 221 -4.41 11.81 13.65
CA HIS A 221 -4.95 10.48 13.92
C HIS A 221 -4.11 9.39 13.26
N LEU A 222 -3.74 9.56 12.00
CA LEU A 222 -2.86 8.65 11.26
C LEU A 222 -1.47 8.56 11.92
N SER A 223 -0.93 9.68 12.41
CA SER A 223 0.34 9.70 13.12
C SER A 223 0.27 8.93 14.44
N THR A 224 -0.80 9.09 15.21
CA THR A 224 -1.04 8.29 16.43
C THR A 224 -1.20 6.81 16.11
N LEU A 225 -1.89 6.44 15.03
CA LEU A 225 -2.00 5.06 14.58
C LEU A 225 -0.63 4.49 14.18
N ALA A 226 0.15 5.22 13.40
CA ALA A 226 1.50 4.82 13.01
C ALA A 226 2.39 4.62 14.24
N GLU A 227 2.36 5.55 15.19
CA GLU A 227 3.13 5.46 16.43
C GLU A 227 2.71 4.28 17.31
N ALA A 228 1.41 3.98 17.39
CA ALA A 228 0.89 2.88 18.21
C ALA A 228 1.15 1.50 17.59
N HIS A 229 1.21 1.38 16.26
CA HIS A 229 1.29 0.08 15.60
C HIS A 229 2.67 -0.23 15.02
N LEU A 230 3.40 0.77 14.52
CA LEU A 230 4.66 0.56 13.79
C LEU A 230 5.90 0.69 14.66
N ASN A 231 5.76 1.09 15.93
CA ASN A 231 6.87 1.21 16.89
C ASN A 231 7.29 -0.11 17.56
N HIS A 232 6.45 -1.15 17.48
CA HIS A 232 6.63 -2.35 18.31
C HIS A 232 7.41 -3.48 17.64
N HIS A 233 7.56 -3.48 16.32
CA HIS A 233 8.26 -4.56 15.63
C HIS A 233 9.74 -4.27 15.41
N ALA A 234 10.54 -5.30 15.70
CA ALA A 234 11.97 -5.30 15.46
C ALA A 234 12.31 -5.22 13.96
N ALA A 235 11.36 -5.52 13.06
CA ALA A 235 11.57 -5.58 11.62
C ALA A 235 11.32 -4.24 10.91
N ALA A 236 12.30 -3.80 10.11
CA ALA A 236 12.07 -2.83 9.04
C ALA A 236 11.24 -3.54 7.98
N THR A 237 10.06 -2.99 7.69
CA THR A 237 9.09 -3.59 6.79
C THR A 237 8.62 -2.58 5.76
N GLN A 238 8.08 -3.08 4.64
CA GLN A 238 7.31 -2.27 3.70
C GLN A 238 6.28 -1.40 4.41
N SER A 239 5.67 -1.90 5.48
CA SER A 239 4.64 -1.17 6.23
C SER A 239 5.18 0.11 6.84
N GLN A 240 6.39 0.08 7.40
CA GLN A 240 7.04 1.28 7.92
C GLN A 240 7.33 2.27 6.79
N ALA A 241 7.95 1.82 5.71
CA ALA A 241 8.27 2.66 4.55
C ALA A 241 7.02 3.32 3.93
N ASN A 242 5.96 2.54 3.72
CA ASN A 242 4.67 3.02 3.23
C ASN A 242 4.04 4.07 4.14
N ALA A 243 4.07 3.83 5.46
CA ALA A 243 3.49 4.75 6.42
C ALA A 243 4.27 6.06 6.51
N VAL A 244 5.59 6.04 6.63
CA VAL A 244 6.38 7.27 6.75
C VAL A 244 6.30 8.12 5.49
N TRP A 245 6.31 7.48 4.32
CA TRP A 245 6.13 8.18 3.05
C TRP A 245 4.74 8.81 2.93
N GLY A 246 3.68 8.07 3.26
CA GLY A 246 2.32 8.60 3.21
C GLY A 246 2.08 9.73 4.20
N LEU A 247 2.61 9.63 5.43
CA LEU A 247 2.57 10.72 6.41
C LEU A 247 3.34 11.94 5.92
N ALA A 248 4.53 11.77 5.35
CA ALA A 248 5.33 12.86 4.81
C ALA A 248 4.63 13.55 3.62
N LYS A 249 3.99 12.78 2.73
CA LYS A 249 3.17 13.30 1.63
C LYS A 249 2.01 14.16 2.14
N LEU A 250 1.25 13.64 3.09
CA LEU A 250 0.14 14.37 3.70
C LEU A 250 0.61 15.61 4.46
N LEU A 251 1.75 15.54 5.16
CA LEU A 251 2.33 16.68 5.86
C LEU A 251 2.71 17.79 4.87
N GLN A 252 3.37 17.46 3.76
CA GLN A 252 3.71 18.43 2.72
C GLN A 252 2.45 19.10 2.15
N ALA A 253 1.42 18.32 1.81
CA ALA A 253 0.16 18.87 1.30
C ALA A 253 -0.57 19.76 2.33
N VAL A 254 -0.48 19.45 3.63
CA VAL A 254 -1.04 20.29 4.70
C VAL A 254 -0.27 21.61 4.88
N GLU A 255 1.06 21.58 4.73
CA GLU A 255 1.89 22.78 4.87
C GLU A 255 1.56 23.83 3.82
N ASP A 256 1.27 23.39 2.60
CA ASP A 256 0.81 24.26 1.51
C ASP A 256 -0.59 24.83 1.78
N GLY A 257 -1.43 24.10 2.53
CA GLY A 257 -2.82 24.47 2.85
C GLY A 257 -3.04 25.17 4.19
N GLY A 258 -2.03 25.25 5.06
CA GLY A 258 -2.11 25.92 6.37
C GLY A 258 -3.00 25.24 7.44
N ALA A 259 -3.29 23.94 7.30
CA ALA A 259 -4.33 23.27 8.11
C ALA A 259 -3.88 22.74 9.49
N LEU A 260 -2.61 22.89 9.86
CA LEU A 260 -2.06 22.46 11.16
C LEU A 260 -1.25 23.57 11.83
N SER A 261 -1.30 23.63 13.16
CA SER A 261 -0.37 24.43 13.97
C SER A 261 1.05 23.85 13.90
N ASP A 262 2.05 24.66 14.26
CA ASP A 262 3.45 24.21 14.23
C ASP A 262 3.74 23.09 15.24
N ILE A 263 3.01 23.06 16.37
CA ILE A 263 3.11 21.98 17.37
C ILE A 263 2.61 20.66 16.76
N GLU A 264 1.49 20.69 16.06
CA GLU A 264 0.91 19.51 15.42
C GLU A 264 1.80 19.01 14.28
N LYS A 265 2.33 19.91 13.44
CA LYS A 265 3.33 19.56 12.42
C LYS A 265 4.54 18.89 13.06
N GLN A 266 5.04 19.43 14.17
CA GLN A 266 6.19 18.85 14.87
C GLN A 266 5.91 17.46 15.43
N GLN A 267 4.68 17.19 15.88
CA GLN A 267 4.26 15.86 16.31
C GLN A 267 4.32 14.87 15.15
N VAL A 268 3.77 15.22 13.98
CA VAL A 268 3.79 14.36 12.78
C VAL A 268 5.23 14.08 12.35
N ARG A 269 6.07 15.13 12.28
CA ARG A 269 7.51 15.00 11.95
C ARG A 269 8.23 14.05 12.89
N ARG A 270 7.97 14.13 14.20
CA ARG A 270 8.56 13.22 15.19
C ARG A 270 8.19 11.77 14.93
N VAL A 271 6.95 11.47 14.58
CA VAL A 271 6.52 10.10 14.24
C VAL A 271 7.25 9.60 13.00
N ILE A 272 7.32 10.42 11.96
CA ILE A 272 8.07 10.08 10.73
C ILE A 272 9.54 9.78 11.05
N GLN A 273 10.20 10.67 11.81
CA GLN A 273 11.60 10.51 12.23
C GLN A 273 11.79 9.21 13.03
N ASN A 274 10.97 8.99 14.06
CA ASN A 274 11.09 7.82 14.94
C ASN A 274 10.96 6.49 14.17
N VAL A 275 9.97 6.39 13.28
CA VAL A 275 9.76 5.17 12.48
C VAL A 275 10.89 4.98 11.47
N SER A 276 11.29 6.05 10.77
CA SER A 276 12.37 6.00 9.78
C SER A 276 13.73 5.67 10.41
N PHE A 277 14.08 6.28 11.54
CA PHE A 277 15.35 6.02 12.22
C PHE A 277 15.48 4.56 12.65
N ARG A 278 14.40 3.92 13.08
CA ARG A 278 14.39 2.48 13.38
C ARG A 278 14.68 1.64 12.13
N SER A 279 14.10 2.00 10.99
CA SER A 279 14.40 1.32 9.72
C SER A 279 15.88 1.43 9.38
N VAL A 280 16.45 2.65 9.49
CA VAL A 280 17.88 2.91 9.26
C VAL A 280 18.78 2.12 10.20
N THR A 281 18.55 2.22 11.52
CA THR A 281 19.34 1.49 12.51
C THR A 281 19.32 -0.02 12.26
N ARG A 282 18.18 -0.59 11.86
CA ARG A 282 18.12 -2.01 11.54
C ARG A 282 18.98 -2.35 10.33
N TRP A 283 18.86 -1.61 9.23
CA TRP A 283 19.65 -1.86 8.02
C TRP A 283 21.15 -1.70 8.26
N SER A 284 21.55 -0.76 9.12
CA SER A 284 22.97 -0.54 9.46
C SER A 284 23.54 -1.59 10.42
N SER A 285 22.72 -2.11 11.35
CA SER A 285 23.22 -2.92 12.48
C SER A 285 22.92 -4.41 12.39
N SER A 286 22.09 -4.86 11.43
CA SER A 286 21.69 -6.28 11.30
C SER A 286 22.31 -6.93 10.06
N PRO A 287 23.34 -7.78 10.20
CA PRO A 287 23.93 -8.51 9.09
C PRO A 287 22.87 -9.31 8.31
N GLY A 288 22.89 -9.21 6.98
CA GLY A 288 21.97 -9.93 6.09
C GLY A 288 20.59 -9.28 5.93
N VAL A 289 20.30 -8.16 6.61
CA VAL A 289 19.08 -7.39 6.38
C VAL A 289 19.40 -6.20 5.46
N SER A 290 19.15 -6.36 4.16
CA SER A 290 19.26 -5.26 3.20
C SER A 290 17.95 -4.50 3.07
N ALA A 291 18.04 -3.18 2.90
CA ALA A 291 16.90 -2.38 2.48
C ALA A 291 16.48 -2.78 1.07
N ARG A 292 15.18 -2.97 0.83
CA ARG A 292 14.73 -3.02 -0.56
C ARG A 292 14.82 -1.62 -1.17
N PRO A 293 15.25 -1.48 -2.42
CA PRO A 293 15.44 -0.17 -3.04
C PRO A 293 14.22 0.77 -2.92
N GLU A 294 13.01 0.23 -3.07
CA GLU A 294 11.77 1.01 -2.93
C GLU A 294 11.55 1.49 -1.49
N GLU A 295 11.75 0.62 -0.50
CA GLU A 295 11.63 0.97 0.92
C GLU A 295 12.64 2.07 1.30
N LEU A 296 13.87 1.93 0.80
CA LEU A 296 14.93 2.90 1.05
C LEU A 296 14.58 4.27 0.48
N GLY A 297 14.12 4.33 -0.77
CA GLY A 297 13.69 5.58 -1.39
C GLY A 297 12.56 6.27 -0.64
N MET A 298 11.57 5.50 -0.18
CA MET A 298 10.45 6.01 0.60
C MET A 298 10.87 6.59 1.95
N VAL A 299 11.74 5.87 2.68
CA VAL A 299 12.25 6.30 4.00
C VAL A 299 13.15 7.54 3.87
N VAL A 300 14.07 7.55 2.90
CA VAL A 300 14.98 8.69 2.65
C VAL A 300 14.20 9.95 2.31
N TRP A 301 13.22 9.84 1.42
CA TRP A 301 12.35 10.96 1.04
C TRP A 301 11.52 11.47 2.21
N ALA A 302 10.90 10.58 2.97
CA ALA A 302 10.11 10.94 4.14
C ALA A 302 10.94 11.65 5.22
N LEU A 303 12.18 11.19 5.45
CA LEU A 303 13.11 11.82 6.38
C LEU A 303 13.49 13.24 5.95
N ALA A 304 13.76 13.47 4.67
CA ALA A 304 14.08 14.80 4.16
C ALA A 304 12.94 15.79 4.42
N VAL A 305 11.70 15.38 4.16
CA VAL A 305 10.50 16.17 4.46
C VAL A 305 10.36 16.43 5.96
N ALA A 306 10.56 15.41 6.80
CA ALA A 306 10.31 15.52 8.23
C ALA A 306 11.40 16.28 9.00
N LEU A 307 12.64 16.33 8.51
CA LEU A 307 13.74 17.00 9.20
C LEU A 307 13.77 18.51 8.90
N GLY A 308 13.46 18.92 7.66
CA GLY A 308 13.55 20.33 7.25
C GLY A 308 14.95 20.96 7.36
N GLY A 309 15.99 20.15 7.62
CA GLY A 309 17.38 20.56 7.80
C GLY A 309 18.17 19.59 8.69
N VAL A 310 19.50 19.65 8.61
CA VAL A 310 20.38 18.81 9.44
C VAL A 310 20.59 19.46 10.81
N THR A 311 20.29 18.70 11.85
CA THR A 311 20.69 18.98 13.24
C THR A 311 21.76 18.01 13.69
N ASP A 312 22.47 18.33 14.78
CA ASP A 312 23.43 17.41 15.39
C ASP A 312 22.78 16.07 15.77
N ALA A 313 21.53 16.12 16.27
CA ALA A 313 20.76 14.93 16.61
C ALA A 313 20.46 14.02 15.40
N SER A 314 20.25 14.60 14.22
CA SER A 314 19.99 13.83 12.99
C SER A 314 21.25 13.36 12.26
N ARG A 315 22.41 13.99 12.54
CA ARG A 315 23.64 13.79 11.75
C ARG A 315 24.11 12.34 11.80
N GLU A 316 24.13 11.73 12.99
CA GLU A 316 24.54 10.33 13.15
C GLU A 316 23.64 9.40 12.32
N THR A 317 22.31 9.58 12.38
CA THR A 317 21.39 8.74 11.61
C THR A 317 21.51 8.97 10.11
N LEU A 318 21.80 10.20 9.66
CA LEU A 318 22.07 10.47 8.24
C LEU A 318 23.38 9.81 7.76
N THR A 319 24.40 9.75 8.60
CA THR A 319 25.63 8.98 8.31
C THR A 319 25.37 7.47 8.25
N GLN A 320 24.51 6.94 9.13
CA GLN A 320 24.08 5.54 9.05
C GLN A 320 23.29 5.28 7.76
N LEU A 321 22.38 6.19 7.40
CA LEU A 321 21.56 6.09 6.20
C LEU A 321 22.41 6.17 4.93
N SER A 322 23.38 7.09 4.85
CA SER A 322 24.29 7.18 3.71
C SER A 322 25.13 5.91 3.54
N SER A 323 25.56 5.30 4.64
CA SER A 323 26.24 4.00 4.64
C SER A 323 25.35 2.89 4.06
N VAL A 324 24.07 2.82 4.49
CA VAL A 324 23.10 1.86 3.94
C VAL A 324 22.90 2.08 2.43
N ILE A 325 22.79 3.34 2.00
CA ILE A 325 22.63 3.71 0.59
C ILE A 325 23.84 3.28 -0.23
N ARG A 326 25.05 3.56 0.27
CA ARG A 326 26.30 3.11 -0.33
C ARG A 326 26.31 1.60 -0.54
N SER A 327 25.97 0.82 0.48
CA SER A 327 25.91 -0.65 0.38
C SER A 327 24.86 -1.15 -0.62
N ASN A 328 23.85 -0.35 -0.93
CA ASN A 328 22.79 -0.68 -1.89
C ASN A 328 23.02 -0.07 -3.28
N ALA A 329 24.06 0.74 -3.49
CA ALA A 329 24.26 1.53 -4.70
C ALA A 329 24.25 0.70 -5.99
N ALA A 330 24.98 -0.43 -6.01
CA ALA A 330 25.04 -1.31 -7.17
C ALA A 330 23.69 -1.99 -7.47
N SER A 331 22.96 -2.41 -6.42
CA SER A 331 21.62 -2.99 -6.57
C SER A 331 20.63 -1.98 -7.13
N ILE A 332 20.66 -0.75 -6.62
CA ILE A 332 19.86 0.37 -7.12
C ILE A 332 20.19 0.65 -8.58
N ALA A 333 21.47 0.77 -8.94
CA ALA A 333 21.90 1.05 -10.31
C ALA A 333 21.44 -0.02 -11.31
N ALA A 334 21.38 -1.28 -10.89
CA ALA A 334 20.97 -2.41 -11.72
C ALA A 334 19.45 -2.50 -11.94
N LEU A 335 18.62 -1.77 -11.18
CA LEU A 335 17.17 -1.80 -11.36
C LEU A 335 16.76 -1.10 -12.66
N ARG A 336 15.80 -1.70 -13.37
CA ARG A 336 15.13 -1.04 -14.49
C ARG A 336 14.31 0.13 -13.95
N GLY A 337 14.51 1.33 -14.50
CA GLY A 337 13.82 2.55 -14.04
C GLY A 337 14.34 3.06 -12.68
N SER A 338 15.61 2.82 -12.38
CA SER A 338 16.25 3.25 -11.14
C SER A 338 16.44 4.76 -11.02
N ASP A 339 16.28 5.51 -12.11
CA ASP A 339 16.47 6.96 -12.16
C ASP A 339 15.52 7.72 -11.23
N ARG A 340 14.26 7.28 -11.08
CA ARG A 340 13.34 7.87 -10.10
C ARG A 340 13.85 7.70 -8.67
N LEU A 341 14.36 6.52 -8.34
CA LEU A 341 14.88 6.23 -7.00
C LEU A 341 16.16 7.01 -6.72
N VAL A 342 17.10 7.04 -7.68
CA VAL A 342 18.33 7.81 -7.57
C VAL A 342 18.03 9.29 -7.40
N SER A 343 17.11 9.83 -8.22
CA SER A 343 16.68 11.23 -8.13
C SER A 343 16.07 11.55 -6.76
N ASN A 344 15.17 10.69 -6.25
CA ASN A 344 14.59 10.87 -4.91
C ASN A 344 15.65 10.87 -3.80
N ILE A 345 16.66 9.99 -3.89
CA ILE A 345 17.77 9.94 -2.92
C ILE A 345 18.57 11.25 -2.99
N LEU A 346 18.99 11.67 -4.18
CA LEU A 346 19.75 12.91 -4.37
C LEU A 346 18.96 14.13 -3.90
N TRP A 347 17.71 14.27 -4.31
CA TRP A 347 16.82 15.35 -3.88
C TRP A 347 16.69 15.42 -2.35
N SER A 348 16.61 14.27 -1.69
CA SER A 348 16.49 14.20 -0.24
C SER A 348 17.73 14.75 0.45
N PHE A 349 18.93 14.36 0.01
CA PHE A 349 20.18 14.88 0.59
C PHE A 349 20.47 16.33 0.19
N GLY A 350 20.09 16.75 -1.02
CA GLY A 350 20.13 18.15 -1.44
C GLY A 350 19.23 19.04 -0.57
N THR A 351 18.01 18.58 -0.29
CA THR A 351 17.06 19.25 0.61
C THR A 351 17.62 19.38 2.03
N LEU A 352 18.27 18.34 2.52
CA LEU A 352 18.92 18.34 3.82
C LEU A 352 20.23 19.12 3.85
N ARG A 353 20.81 19.46 2.68
CA ARG A 353 22.18 20.00 2.54
C ARG A 353 23.20 19.12 3.27
N TYR A 354 23.04 17.80 3.16
CA TYR A 354 23.91 16.81 3.79
C TYR A 354 24.75 16.09 2.74
N TRP A 355 26.05 15.97 3.01
CA TRP A 355 26.99 15.26 2.16
C TRP A 355 28.07 14.55 3.00
N ASP A 356 28.49 13.36 2.56
CA ASP A 356 29.62 12.62 3.11
C ASP A 356 30.25 11.67 2.06
N ASP A 357 31.34 11.00 2.43
CA ASP A 357 32.07 10.09 1.54
C ASP A 357 31.24 8.89 1.08
N ASN A 358 30.23 8.46 1.85
CA ASN A 358 29.35 7.37 1.44
C ASN A 358 28.45 7.80 0.29
N LEU A 359 27.96 9.05 0.32
CA LEU A 359 27.19 9.63 -0.78
C LEU A 359 28.03 9.90 -2.02
N GLN A 360 29.31 10.27 -1.87
CA GLN A 360 30.23 10.36 -3.00
C GLN A 360 30.36 9.00 -3.70
N HIS A 361 30.59 7.92 -2.95
CA HIS A 361 30.68 6.59 -3.54
C HIS A 361 29.37 6.14 -4.20
N PHE A 362 28.23 6.47 -3.59
CA PHE A 362 26.93 6.24 -4.20
C PHE A 362 26.81 6.97 -5.53
N LEU A 363 27.15 8.27 -5.57
CA LEU A 363 27.12 9.09 -6.78
C LEU A 363 28.01 8.53 -7.89
N ASP A 364 29.24 8.13 -7.56
CA ASP A 364 30.16 7.51 -8.52
C ASP A 364 29.56 6.24 -9.12
N THR A 365 28.86 5.44 -8.30
CA THR A 365 28.23 4.19 -8.72
C THR A 365 27.01 4.41 -9.61
N VAL A 366 26.18 5.42 -9.30
CA VAL A 366 24.92 5.68 -10.03
C VAL A 366 25.06 6.72 -11.14
N SER A 367 26.25 7.32 -11.32
CA SER A 367 26.53 8.28 -12.39
C SER A 367 26.11 7.79 -13.79
N PRO A 368 26.33 6.51 -14.18
CA PRO A 368 25.82 6.00 -15.45
C PRO A 368 24.29 6.01 -15.58
N VAL A 369 23.56 5.86 -14.47
CA VAL A 369 22.09 5.98 -14.45
C VAL A 369 21.68 7.42 -14.72
N LEU A 370 22.39 8.39 -14.14
CA LEU A 370 22.15 9.82 -14.33
C LEU A 370 22.48 10.28 -15.75
N SER A 371 23.54 9.76 -16.37
CA SER A 371 23.88 10.11 -17.75
C SER A 371 23.07 9.33 -18.80
N SER A 372 22.17 8.43 -18.39
CA SER A 372 21.39 7.63 -19.32
C SER A 372 20.40 8.48 -20.13
N PRO A 373 20.36 8.36 -21.47
CA PRO A 373 19.32 8.99 -22.28
C PRO A 373 17.93 8.39 -21.99
N LEU A 374 17.87 7.26 -21.28
CA LEU A 374 16.64 6.58 -20.89
C LEU A 374 16.10 7.01 -19.51
N GLN A 375 16.53 8.15 -18.93
CA GLN A 375 15.84 8.66 -17.75
C GLN A 375 14.36 8.87 -18.05
N SER A 376 13.54 8.50 -17.06
CA SER A 376 12.10 8.33 -17.19
C SER A 376 11.31 9.63 -17.22
N SER A 377 11.83 10.74 -16.67
CA SER A 377 11.11 12.03 -16.69
C SER A 377 12.00 13.27 -16.54
N ALA A 378 11.54 14.40 -17.11
CA ALA A 378 12.14 15.72 -16.91
C ALA A 378 12.27 16.11 -15.43
N ARG A 379 11.27 15.79 -14.62
CA ARG A 379 11.23 16.06 -13.18
C ARG A 379 12.38 15.39 -12.43
N ASN A 380 12.63 14.12 -12.69
CA ASN A 380 13.69 13.36 -12.03
C ASN A 380 15.08 13.89 -12.40
N ALA A 381 15.26 14.28 -13.67
CA ALA A 381 16.48 14.91 -14.15
C ALA A 381 16.74 16.24 -13.44
N CYS A 382 15.74 17.12 -13.42
CA CYS A 382 15.83 18.45 -12.79
C CYS A 382 16.08 18.35 -11.29
N ALA A 383 15.40 17.44 -10.59
CA ALA A 383 15.63 17.23 -9.15
C ALA A 383 17.05 16.76 -8.85
N SER A 384 17.64 15.92 -9.72
CA SER A 384 19.03 15.48 -9.59
C SER A 384 20.02 16.63 -9.84
N VAL A 385 19.81 17.42 -10.91
CA VAL A 385 20.62 18.62 -11.22
C VAL A 385 20.57 19.61 -10.05
N TRP A 386 19.37 19.91 -9.55
CA TRP A 386 19.17 20.82 -8.43
C TRP A 386 19.89 20.32 -7.18
N ALA A 387 19.75 19.04 -6.85
CA ALA A 387 20.38 18.46 -5.66
C ALA A 387 21.91 18.58 -5.71
N LEU A 388 22.51 18.22 -6.85
CA LEU A 388 23.97 18.31 -7.02
C LEU A 388 24.45 19.76 -6.98
N ALA A 389 23.73 20.69 -7.60
CA ALA A 389 24.07 22.11 -7.55
C ALA A 389 23.98 22.68 -6.12
N VAL A 390 22.94 22.31 -5.35
CA VAL A 390 22.76 22.76 -3.95
C VAL A 390 23.86 22.22 -3.04
N LEU A 391 24.42 21.05 -3.36
CA LEU A 391 25.51 20.41 -2.63
C LEU A 391 26.90 20.83 -3.14
N ASP A 392 26.98 21.73 -4.14
CA ASP A 392 28.22 22.16 -4.79
C ASP A 392 29.04 21.00 -5.38
N LEU A 393 28.34 20.06 -6.02
CA LEU A 393 28.92 18.87 -6.63
C LEU A 393 28.95 18.98 -8.16
N PRO A 394 29.97 18.39 -8.82
CA PRO A 394 30.02 18.38 -10.27
C PRO A 394 28.84 17.58 -10.85
N LEU A 395 28.26 18.12 -11.93
CA LEU A 395 27.22 17.43 -12.68
C LEU A 395 27.83 16.33 -13.57
N PRO A 396 27.29 15.10 -13.56
CA PRO A 396 27.63 14.10 -14.57
C PRO A 396 27.44 14.64 -15.99
N SER A 397 28.35 14.29 -16.89
CA SER A 397 28.29 14.70 -18.29
C SER A 397 26.93 14.34 -18.91
N GLY A 398 26.35 15.30 -19.64
CA GLY A 398 25.05 15.15 -20.30
C GLY A 398 23.83 15.26 -19.39
N LEU A 399 23.96 15.28 -18.06
CA LEU A 399 22.80 15.32 -17.16
C LEU A 399 21.99 16.63 -17.32
N LEU A 400 22.69 17.78 -17.39
CA LEU A 400 22.04 19.08 -17.55
C LEU A 400 21.35 19.21 -18.92
N GLU A 401 22.05 18.82 -19.98
CA GLU A 401 21.53 18.81 -21.35
C GLU A 401 20.29 17.91 -21.44
N ALA A 402 20.37 16.70 -20.90
CA ALA A 402 19.26 15.76 -20.88
C ALA A 402 18.07 16.24 -20.02
N ALA A 403 18.31 17.05 -18.98
CA ALA A 403 17.23 17.69 -18.21
C ALA A 403 16.55 18.79 -19.05
N VAL A 404 17.33 19.66 -19.69
CA VAL A 404 16.83 20.74 -20.55
C VAL A 404 16.05 20.19 -21.73
N ASP A 405 16.60 19.21 -22.44
CA ASP A 405 15.97 18.61 -23.63
C ASP A 405 14.61 18.00 -23.30
N ARG A 406 14.47 17.32 -22.16
CA ARG A 406 13.19 16.76 -21.72
C ARG A 406 12.17 17.83 -21.33
N CYS A 407 12.60 18.89 -20.65
CA CYS A 407 11.73 20.04 -20.38
C CYS A 407 11.22 20.68 -21.68
N LEU A 408 12.08 20.81 -22.70
CA LEU A 408 11.70 21.38 -24.00
C LEU A 408 10.82 20.44 -24.84
N ALA A 409 10.98 19.13 -24.69
CA ALA A 409 10.13 18.13 -25.35
C ALA A 409 8.66 18.15 -24.86
N GLY A 410 8.34 18.97 -23.85
CA GLY A 410 7.01 19.09 -23.30
C GLY A 410 6.54 17.80 -22.63
N ASP A 411 7.47 17.06 -22.03
CA ASP A 411 7.21 15.80 -21.32
C ASP A 411 6.02 16.00 -20.36
N PRO A 412 4.84 15.46 -20.69
CA PRO A 412 3.59 15.90 -20.11
C PRO A 412 3.33 15.09 -18.83
N GLU A 413 4.14 15.31 -17.80
CA GLU A 413 3.79 14.87 -16.46
C GLU A 413 3.86 16.01 -15.43
N PRO A 414 2.95 16.00 -14.43
CA PRO A 414 2.87 17.02 -13.40
C PRO A 414 4.00 17.01 -12.34
#